data_AF-A0A7S2MGF1-F1
#
_entry.id   AF-A0A7S2MGF1-F1
#
_cell.length_a   1.000
_cell.length_b   1.000
_cell.length_c   1.000
_cell.angle_alpha   90.00
_cell.angle_beta   90.00
_cell.angle_gamma   90.00
#
_symmetry.space_group_name_H-M   'P 1'
#
loop_
_entity.id
_entity.type
_entity.pdbx_description
1 polymer ?
#
loop_
_entity_poly.entity_id
_entity_poly.type
_entity_poly.pdbx_seq_one_letter_code
_entity_poly.pdbx_strand_id
1 'polypeptide(L)'
;LSKKALRRRASVGGALASDDGLKMPPLGLGDPTSYAMMQHIVDALKISGAVRHGAESFNFYWPQDLDDEWLAVWGGFEGAPYRYFNRDQLLSFLLARVADGFCFPLNPKWVLCDAGFYDVWQALRDSPAAAEALNAWFPAHTGLRERIDEIHDRFPGGFAPPKLSTTSFDMVRAEWEFKRFVRARRLKTKMRFLMTMVKIAAQQQKRRDAAHAHWNGAVKRLSINKRLSIKPVFGDVVRASLWARQRDETVGEVEEGGSVGEVV
;
A
#
# COMPACT_ATOMS: atom_id res chain seq x y z
N LEU A 1 -25.28 9.03 -31.43
CA LEU A 1 -25.40 8.83 -29.96
C LEU A 1 -24.30 9.63 -29.27
N SER A 2 -24.66 10.64 -28.46
CA SER A 2 -23.73 11.59 -27.83
C SER A 2 -22.85 10.91 -26.76
N LYS A 3 -21.57 11.32 -26.65
CA LYS A 3 -20.60 10.87 -25.62
C LYS A 3 -21.15 10.97 -24.17
N LYS A 4 -22.18 11.79 -23.93
CA LYS A 4 -22.87 11.90 -22.64
C LYS A 4 -23.71 10.67 -22.27
N ALA A 5 -24.21 9.92 -23.26
CA ALA A 5 -25.01 8.71 -23.02
C ALA A 5 -24.15 7.49 -22.66
N LEU A 6 -22.89 7.45 -23.11
CA LEU A 6 -21.96 6.35 -22.80
C LEU A 6 -21.43 6.40 -21.35
N ARG A 7 -21.47 7.58 -20.70
CA ARG A 7 -21.02 7.75 -19.31
C ARG A 7 -22.04 7.36 -18.24
N ARG A 8 -23.32 7.22 -18.58
CA ARG A 8 -24.36 6.87 -17.59
C ARG A 8 -24.57 5.38 -17.38
N ARG A 9 -23.90 4.51 -18.14
CA ARG A 9 -24.02 3.05 -17.98
C ARG A 9 -22.93 2.40 -17.12
N ALA A 10 -21.97 3.20 -16.63
CA ALA A 10 -20.86 2.74 -15.80
C ALA A 10 -21.04 3.03 -14.30
N SER A 11 -22.22 3.42 -13.82
CA SER A 11 -22.46 3.81 -12.43
C SER A 11 -23.09 2.72 -11.55
N VAL A 12 -22.98 1.45 -11.93
CA VAL A 12 -23.44 0.31 -11.08
C VAL A 12 -22.33 -0.74 -10.86
N GLY A 13 -21.10 -0.49 -11.34
CA GLY A 13 -19.94 -1.28 -10.99
C GLY A 13 -19.13 -0.57 -9.92
N GLY A 14 -19.05 -1.17 -8.73
CA GLY A 14 -18.42 -0.61 -7.54
C GLY A 14 -17.00 -0.09 -7.75
N ALA A 15 -16.76 1.06 -7.13
CA ALA A 15 -15.50 1.54 -6.58
C ALA A 15 -14.23 0.78 -6.98
N LEU A 16 -13.60 1.12 -8.10
CA LEU A 16 -12.16 0.93 -8.26
C LEU A 16 -11.58 2.05 -9.13
N ALA A 17 -10.49 2.62 -8.61
CA ALA A 17 -9.60 3.64 -9.19
C ALA A 17 -9.98 5.12 -8.96
N SER A 18 -9.93 5.55 -7.70
CA SER A 18 -9.25 6.81 -7.39
C SER A 18 -7.73 6.57 -7.35
N ASP A 19 -6.96 7.58 -7.73
CA ASP A 19 -5.49 7.65 -7.77
C ASP A 19 -4.85 7.70 -6.35
N ASP A 20 -5.53 7.12 -5.36
CA ASP A 20 -5.04 6.97 -4.00
C ASP A 20 -4.15 5.74 -3.98
N GLY A 21 -2.83 5.93 -3.98
CA GLY A 21 -1.83 4.85 -3.98
C GLY A 21 -2.27 3.66 -3.13
N LEU A 22 -2.78 2.62 -3.80
CA LEU A 22 -3.45 1.47 -3.19
C LEU A 22 -2.50 0.84 -2.16
N LYS A 23 -2.72 1.20 -0.90
CA LYS A 23 -1.94 0.66 0.20
C LYS A 23 -2.34 -0.79 0.34
N MET A 24 -1.38 -1.69 0.15
CA MET A 24 -1.58 -3.11 0.35
C MET A 24 -2.20 -3.35 1.74
N PRO A 25 -3.30 -4.11 1.85
CA PRO A 25 -3.88 -4.41 3.15
C PRO A 25 -2.87 -5.16 4.02
N PRO A 26 -2.92 -5.00 5.36
CA PRO A 26 -1.90 -5.55 6.26
C PRO A 26 -1.83 -7.08 6.22
N LEU A 27 -2.95 -7.77 5.94
CA LEU A 27 -2.98 -9.24 5.79
C LEU A 27 -2.89 -9.71 4.34
N GLY A 28 -2.59 -8.81 3.39
CA GLY A 28 -2.57 -9.13 1.97
C GLY A 28 -3.95 -9.06 1.31
N LEU A 29 -4.10 -9.70 0.16
CA LEU A 29 -5.34 -9.70 -0.60
C LEU A 29 -6.30 -10.78 -0.09
N GLY A 30 -7.59 -10.59 -0.33
CA GLY A 30 -8.66 -11.52 0.03
C GLY A 30 -10.01 -10.87 -0.19
N ASP A 31 -11.04 -11.68 -0.43
CA ASP A 31 -12.41 -11.19 -0.35
C ASP A 31 -12.78 -10.83 1.12
N PRO A 32 -13.85 -10.05 1.36
CA PRO A 32 -14.22 -9.62 2.70
C PRO A 32 -14.35 -10.76 3.72
N THR A 33 -14.88 -11.91 3.31
CA THR A 33 -15.10 -13.08 4.18
C THR A 33 -13.77 -13.74 4.52
N SER A 34 -12.95 -14.06 3.51
CA SER A 34 -11.63 -14.67 3.75
C SER A 34 -10.72 -13.75 4.57
N TYR A 35 -10.76 -12.45 4.30
CA TYR A 35 -9.98 -11.47 5.04
C TYR A 35 -10.41 -11.39 6.51
N ALA A 36 -11.72 -11.34 6.79
CA ALA A 36 -12.24 -11.34 8.15
C ALA A 36 -11.87 -12.61 8.91
N MET A 37 -11.98 -13.78 8.28
CA MET A 37 -11.56 -15.05 8.86
C MET A 37 -10.08 -15.04 9.24
N MET A 38 -9.20 -14.61 8.32
CA MET A 38 -7.76 -14.52 8.60
C MET A 38 -7.44 -13.51 9.70
N GLN A 39 -8.15 -12.38 9.75
CA GLN A 39 -8.00 -11.40 10.82
C GLN A 39 -8.31 -12.01 12.18
N HIS A 40 -9.41 -12.76 12.31
CA HIS A 40 -9.75 -13.45 13.55
C HIS A 40 -8.70 -14.49 13.96
N ILE A 41 -8.15 -15.25 13.01
CA ILE A 41 -7.10 -16.24 13.28
C ILE A 41 -5.81 -15.55 13.75
N VAL A 42 -5.38 -14.49 13.05
CA VAL A 42 -4.18 -13.72 13.42
C VAL A 42 -4.34 -13.09 14.80
N ASP A 43 -5.50 -12.53 15.11
CA ASP A 43 -5.76 -11.92 16.42
C ASP A 43 -5.78 -12.96 17.54
N ALA A 44 -6.40 -14.13 17.31
CA ALA A 44 -6.42 -15.23 18.27
C ALA A 44 -5.01 -15.80 18.55
N LEU A 45 -4.14 -15.80 17.53
CA LEU A 45 -2.78 -16.33 17.61
C LEU A 45 -1.71 -15.25 17.77
N LYS A 46 -2.11 -14.03 18.13
CA LYS A 46 -1.21 -12.88 18.25
C LYS A 46 -0.11 -13.09 19.28
N ILE A 47 -0.41 -13.83 20.36
CA ILE A 47 0.55 -14.11 21.45
C ILE A 47 1.69 -15.01 20.97
N SER A 48 1.38 -16.05 20.17
CA SER A 48 2.39 -16.97 19.64
C SER A 48 3.05 -16.43 18.36
N GLY A 49 2.33 -15.58 17.61
CA GLY A 49 2.76 -15.11 16.29
C GLY A 49 2.81 -16.24 15.25
N ALA A 50 2.04 -17.31 15.46
CA ALA A 50 2.00 -18.49 14.60
C ALA A 50 1.42 -18.18 13.21
N VAL A 51 0.42 -17.28 13.14
CA VAL A 51 -0.15 -16.80 11.88
C VAL A 51 0.04 -15.29 11.81
N ARG A 52 0.61 -14.80 10.70
CA ARG A 52 1.02 -13.39 10.54
C ARG A 52 0.62 -12.74 9.22
N HIS A 53 0.03 -13.50 8.30
CA HIS A 53 -0.38 -13.04 6.98
C HIS A 53 -1.64 -13.77 6.54
N GLY A 54 -2.26 -13.30 5.45
CA GLY A 54 -3.42 -13.93 4.84
C GLY A 54 -3.11 -15.26 4.16
N ALA A 55 -4.14 -15.84 3.56
CA ALA A 55 -4.08 -17.15 2.93
C ALA A 55 -3.27 -17.13 1.62
N GLU A 56 -2.50 -18.20 1.38
CA GLU A 56 -1.64 -18.33 0.20
C GLU A 56 -2.45 -18.38 -1.12
N SER A 57 -3.74 -18.74 -1.05
CA SER A 57 -4.66 -18.66 -2.19
C SER A 57 -4.77 -17.26 -2.80
N PHE A 58 -4.44 -16.21 -2.03
CA PHE A 58 -4.46 -14.81 -2.47
C PHE A 58 -3.06 -14.20 -2.64
N ASN A 59 -1.99 -14.98 -2.52
CA ASN A 59 -0.64 -14.52 -2.76
C ASN A 59 -0.32 -14.50 -4.27
N PHE A 60 -0.79 -13.46 -4.96
CA PHE A 60 -0.61 -13.33 -6.42
C PHE A 60 0.75 -12.77 -6.84
N TYR A 61 1.49 -12.15 -5.91
CA TYR A 61 2.76 -11.50 -6.24
C TYR A 61 3.95 -12.48 -6.12
N TRP A 62 3.94 -13.35 -5.12
CA TRP A 62 4.98 -14.36 -4.89
C TRP A 62 4.37 -15.70 -4.48
N PRO A 63 3.57 -16.32 -5.35
CA PRO A 63 2.94 -17.59 -5.04
C PRO A 63 3.99 -18.67 -4.75
N GLN A 64 3.94 -19.21 -3.55
CA GLN A 64 4.85 -20.25 -3.07
C GLN A 64 4.55 -21.57 -3.78
N ASP A 65 5.55 -22.46 -3.80
CA ASP A 65 5.34 -23.83 -4.28
C ASP A 65 4.50 -24.59 -3.26
N LEU A 66 3.74 -25.58 -3.73
CA LEU A 66 2.98 -26.45 -2.87
C LEU A 66 3.93 -27.26 -1.98
N ASP A 67 3.61 -27.35 -0.68
CA ASP A 67 4.32 -28.21 0.26
C ASP A 67 4.10 -29.71 -0.05
N ASP A 68 4.84 -30.60 0.60
CA ASP A 68 4.62 -32.06 0.47
C ASP A 68 3.47 -32.57 1.37
N GLU A 69 3.16 -31.83 2.43
CA GLU A 69 2.20 -32.20 3.47
C GLU A 69 1.37 -30.99 3.93
N TRP A 70 0.08 -31.22 4.17
CA TRP A 70 -0.88 -30.20 4.61
C TRP A 70 -1.63 -30.65 5.86
N LEU A 71 -1.82 -29.73 6.80
CA LEU A 71 -2.70 -29.92 7.94
C LEU A 71 -4.09 -29.33 7.62
N ALA A 72 -5.11 -30.19 7.54
CA ALA A 72 -6.49 -29.74 7.48
C ALA A 72 -7.12 -29.82 8.87
N VAL A 73 -7.84 -28.77 9.27
CA VAL A 73 -8.63 -28.72 10.50
C VAL A 73 -10.11 -28.72 10.12
N TRP A 74 -10.86 -29.75 10.51
CA TRP A 74 -12.26 -29.91 10.13
C TRP A 74 -13.03 -30.72 11.18
N GLY A 75 -14.18 -30.20 11.59
CA GLY A 75 -15.02 -30.82 12.64
C GLY A 75 -15.72 -32.11 12.22
N GLY A 76 -15.69 -32.47 10.93
CA GLY A 76 -16.25 -33.73 10.44
C GLY A 76 -15.29 -34.92 10.51
N PHE A 77 -14.06 -34.74 11.02
CA PHE A 77 -13.17 -35.86 11.27
C PHE A 77 -13.57 -36.65 12.52
N GLU A 78 -13.45 -37.98 12.45
CA GLU A 78 -13.59 -38.83 13.63
C GLU A 78 -12.36 -38.69 14.53
N GLY A 79 -12.59 -38.39 15.82
CA GLY A 79 -11.53 -38.24 16.81
C GLY A 79 -10.91 -36.84 16.81
N ALA A 80 -9.64 -36.74 16.40
CA ALA A 80 -8.95 -35.45 16.37
C ALA A 80 -9.55 -34.55 15.27
N PRO A 81 -9.82 -33.25 15.54
CA PRO A 81 -10.44 -32.34 14.57
C PRO A 81 -9.44 -31.86 13.49
N TYR A 82 -8.35 -32.59 13.28
CA TYR A 82 -7.32 -32.28 12.31
C TYR A 82 -6.68 -33.56 11.75
N ARG A 83 -6.16 -33.47 10.53
CA ARG A 83 -5.45 -34.56 9.86
C ARG A 83 -4.40 -34.01 8.90
N TYR A 84 -3.27 -34.70 8.80
CA TYR A 84 -2.26 -34.43 7.78
C TYR A 84 -2.59 -35.18 6.49
N PHE A 85 -2.39 -34.49 5.37
CA PHE A 85 -2.66 -34.98 4.02
C PHE A 85 -1.40 -34.84 3.19
N ASN A 86 -1.06 -35.85 2.40
CA ASN A 86 -0.22 -35.63 1.23
C ASN A 86 -1.07 -35.04 0.09
N ARG A 87 -0.44 -34.72 -1.05
CA ARG A 87 -1.10 -34.03 -2.16
C ARG A 87 -2.33 -34.77 -2.68
N ASP A 88 -2.22 -36.06 -2.97
CA ASP A 88 -3.30 -36.82 -3.59
C ASP A 88 -4.48 -37.01 -2.61
N GLN A 89 -4.17 -37.17 -1.32
CA GLN A 89 -5.17 -37.20 -0.26
C GLN A 89 -5.84 -35.83 -0.09
N LEU A 90 -5.10 -34.73 -0.18
CA LEU A 90 -5.63 -33.37 -0.11
C LEU A 90 -6.60 -33.10 -1.27
N LEU A 91 -6.22 -33.42 -2.51
CA LEU A 91 -7.08 -33.26 -3.68
C LEU A 91 -8.40 -34.04 -3.51
N SER A 92 -8.31 -35.29 -3.06
CA SER A 92 -9.49 -36.12 -2.78
C SER A 92 -10.38 -35.50 -1.71
N PHE A 93 -9.78 -34.97 -0.64
CA PHE A 93 -10.50 -34.26 0.43
C PHE A 93 -11.19 -33.00 -0.10
N LEU A 94 -10.50 -32.18 -0.89
CA LEU A 94 -11.05 -30.95 -1.46
C LEU A 94 -12.23 -31.25 -2.39
N LEU A 95 -12.12 -32.23 -3.28
CA LEU A 95 -13.23 -32.66 -4.15
C LEU A 95 -14.45 -33.12 -3.36
N ALA A 96 -14.24 -33.92 -2.31
CA ALA A 96 -15.32 -34.35 -1.42
C ALA A 96 -16.00 -33.15 -0.72
N ARG A 97 -15.22 -32.14 -0.28
CA ARG A 97 -15.77 -30.92 0.32
C ARG A 97 -16.54 -30.07 -0.68
N VAL A 98 -16.11 -30.00 -1.94
CA VAL A 98 -16.89 -29.32 -2.99
C VAL A 98 -18.23 -30.03 -3.21
N ALA A 99 -18.25 -31.37 -3.21
CA ALA A 99 -19.48 -32.15 -3.31
C ALA A 99 -20.43 -31.93 -2.12
N ASP A 100 -19.88 -31.70 -0.92
CA ASP A 100 -20.63 -31.32 0.28
C ASP A 100 -21.11 -29.85 0.27
N GLY A 101 -20.82 -29.09 -0.78
CA GLY A 101 -21.24 -27.68 -0.93
C GLY A 101 -20.27 -26.65 -0.34
N PHE A 102 -19.07 -27.04 0.07
CA PHE A 102 -18.04 -26.10 0.48
C PHE A 102 -17.44 -25.40 -0.75
N CYS A 103 -17.02 -24.15 -0.55
CA CYS A 103 -16.23 -23.41 -1.52
C CYS A 103 -14.98 -22.84 -0.84
N PHE A 104 -13.90 -22.69 -1.61
CA PHE A 104 -12.63 -22.15 -1.13
C PHE A 104 -11.85 -21.51 -2.29
N PRO A 105 -11.04 -20.47 -2.04
CA PRO A 105 -10.25 -19.83 -3.07
C PRO A 105 -9.05 -20.70 -3.46
N LEU A 106 -8.77 -20.75 -4.76
CA LEU A 106 -7.56 -21.38 -5.31
C LEU A 106 -6.62 -20.30 -5.86
N ASN A 107 -5.31 -20.47 -5.65
CA ASN A 107 -4.34 -19.65 -6.37
C ASN A 107 -4.34 -20.09 -7.85
N PRO A 108 -4.43 -19.17 -8.84
CA PRO A 108 -4.37 -19.52 -10.25
C PRO A 108 -3.10 -20.28 -10.63
N LYS A 109 -1.97 -20.03 -9.93
CA LYS A 109 -0.73 -20.80 -10.15
C LYS A 109 -0.99 -22.30 -9.96
N TRP A 110 -1.67 -22.69 -8.88
CA TRP A 110 -1.91 -24.10 -8.58
C TRP A 110 -2.75 -24.77 -9.65
N VAL A 111 -3.81 -24.10 -10.09
CA VAL A 111 -4.69 -24.59 -11.17
C VAL A 111 -3.93 -24.83 -12.48
N LEU A 112 -2.92 -24.00 -12.77
CA LEU A 112 -2.18 -24.02 -14.03
C LEU A 112 -0.90 -24.86 -14.00
N CYS A 113 -0.31 -25.09 -12.82
CA CYS A 113 1.00 -25.69 -12.68
C CYS A 113 0.99 -27.02 -11.95
N ASP A 114 -0.02 -27.28 -11.12
CA ASP A 114 -0.03 -28.41 -10.20
C ASP A 114 -1.10 -29.44 -10.61
N ALA A 115 -0.65 -30.67 -10.86
CA ALA A 115 -1.53 -31.74 -11.35
C ALA A 115 -2.71 -32.00 -10.39
N GLY A 116 -3.90 -32.19 -10.96
CA GLY A 116 -5.15 -32.45 -10.24
C GLY A 116 -5.87 -31.21 -9.70
N PHE A 117 -5.19 -30.06 -9.55
CA PHE A 117 -5.86 -28.83 -9.11
C PHE A 117 -6.85 -28.27 -10.15
N TYR A 118 -6.64 -28.58 -11.43
CA TYR A 118 -7.62 -28.23 -12.47
C TYR A 118 -8.95 -28.96 -12.27
N ASP A 119 -8.94 -30.22 -11.81
CA ASP A 119 -10.16 -30.97 -11.53
C ASP A 119 -10.93 -30.35 -10.34
N VAL A 120 -10.22 -29.88 -9.32
CA VAL A 120 -10.80 -29.12 -8.20
C VAL A 120 -11.41 -27.80 -8.68
N TRP A 121 -10.71 -27.10 -9.59
CA TRP A 121 -11.22 -25.88 -10.22
C TRP A 121 -12.51 -26.14 -10.99
N GLN A 122 -12.58 -27.20 -11.81
CA GLN A 122 -13.79 -27.59 -12.53
C GLN A 122 -14.92 -27.92 -11.56
N ALA A 123 -14.66 -28.71 -10.52
CA ALA A 123 -15.65 -29.05 -9.50
C ALA A 123 -16.21 -27.80 -8.80
N LEU A 124 -15.37 -26.83 -8.44
CA LEU A 124 -15.82 -25.56 -7.88
C LEU A 124 -16.68 -24.79 -8.89
N ARG A 125 -16.29 -24.75 -10.16
CA ARG A 125 -17.02 -24.02 -11.20
C ARG A 125 -18.41 -24.59 -11.47
N ASP A 126 -18.52 -25.91 -11.44
CA ASP A 126 -19.77 -26.63 -11.69
C ASP A 126 -20.67 -26.66 -10.45
N SER A 127 -20.12 -26.33 -9.26
CA SER A 127 -20.87 -26.27 -8.01
C SER A 127 -21.71 -25.00 -7.89
N PRO A 128 -23.05 -25.10 -7.78
CA PRO A 128 -23.90 -23.93 -7.57
C PRO A 128 -23.58 -23.19 -6.26
N ALA A 129 -23.11 -23.91 -5.23
CA ALA A 129 -22.76 -23.36 -3.93
C ALA A 129 -21.53 -22.43 -4.01
N ALA A 130 -20.64 -22.64 -4.98
CA ALA A 130 -19.43 -21.84 -5.16
C ALA A 130 -19.61 -20.67 -6.15
N ALA A 131 -20.76 -20.56 -6.83
CA ALA A 131 -20.95 -19.60 -7.92
C ALA A 131 -20.74 -18.13 -7.49
N GLU A 132 -21.29 -17.75 -6.33
CA GLU A 132 -21.14 -16.39 -5.79
C GLU A 132 -19.68 -16.10 -5.40
N ALA A 133 -19.05 -17.03 -4.68
CA ALA A 133 -17.67 -16.91 -4.23
C ALA A 133 -16.69 -16.83 -5.43
N LEU A 134 -16.90 -17.66 -6.45
CA LEU A 134 -16.13 -17.59 -7.69
C LEU A 134 -16.34 -16.27 -8.43
N ASN A 135 -17.53 -15.67 -8.39
CA ASN A 135 -17.76 -14.34 -8.98
C ASN A 135 -17.00 -13.24 -8.23
N ALA A 136 -16.76 -13.41 -6.94
CA ALA A 136 -15.93 -12.50 -6.16
C ALA A 136 -14.42 -12.70 -6.45
N TRP A 137 -13.93 -13.95 -6.46
CA TRP A 137 -12.51 -14.25 -6.63
C TRP A 137 -12.03 -14.16 -8.09
N PHE A 138 -12.88 -14.59 -9.03
CA PHE A 138 -12.60 -14.66 -10.46
C PHE A 138 -13.76 -14.04 -11.25
N PRO A 139 -13.92 -12.71 -11.25
CA PRO A 139 -15.09 -12.09 -11.85
C PRO A 139 -15.17 -12.38 -13.36
N ALA A 140 -16.32 -12.85 -13.84
CA ALA A 140 -16.49 -13.31 -15.24
C ALA A 140 -16.10 -12.25 -16.29
N HIS A 141 -16.35 -10.97 -16.02
CA HIS A 141 -16.01 -9.87 -16.94
C HIS A 141 -14.50 -9.66 -17.15
N THR A 142 -13.65 -10.28 -16.34
CA THR A 142 -12.19 -10.16 -16.46
C THR A 142 -11.60 -11.10 -17.51
N GLY A 143 -12.33 -12.12 -17.95
CA GLY A 143 -11.82 -13.15 -18.86
C GLY A 143 -10.84 -14.14 -18.22
N LEU A 144 -10.65 -14.09 -16.89
CA LEU A 144 -9.65 -14.92 -16.20
C LEU A 144 -10.01 -16.41 -16.21
N ARG A 145 -11.30 -16.75 -16.17
CA ARG A 145 -11.75 -18.15 -16.12
C ARG A 145 -11.49 -18.84 -17.46
N GLU A 146 -11.91 -18.18 -18.52
CA GLU A 146 -11.69 -18.59 -19.91
C GLU A 146 -10.20 -18.71 -20.19
N ARG A 147 -9.41 -17.77 -19.66
CA ARG A 147 -7.96 -17.82 -19.80
C ARG A 147 -7.32 -19.00 -19.08
N ILE A 148 -7.83 -19.40 -17.91
CA ILE A 148 -7.38 -20.59 -17.21
C ILE A 148 -7.64 -21.84 -18.06
N ASP A 149 -8.85 -21.96 -18.61
CA ASP A 149 -9.22 -23.10 -19.47
C ASP A 149 -8.37 -23.15 -20.75
N GLU A 150 -8.23 -22.02 -21.46
CA GLU A 150 -7.40 -21.92 -22.67
C GLU A 150 -5.94 -22.38 -22.42
N ILE A 151 -5.40 -22.03 -21.25
CA ILE A 151 -4.05 -22.42 -20.89
C ILE A 151 -4.00 -23.90 -20.56
N HIS A 152 -4.97 -24.43 -19.81
CA HIS A 152 -5.04 -25.85 -19.49
C HIS A 152 -5.18 -26.72 -20.75
N ASP A 153 -6.06 -26.34 -21.69
CA ASP A 153 -6.23 -27.03 -22.97
C ASP A 153 -4.93 -27.09 -23.77
N ARG A 154 -4.14 -26.02 -23.71
CA ARG A 154 -2.82 -25.96 -24.36
C ARG A 154 -1.75 -26.75 -23.60
N PHE A 155 -1.89 -26.90 -22.28
CA PHE A 155 -0.92 -27.53 -21.39
C PHE A 155 -1.62 -28.42 -20.34
N PRO A 156 -2.18 -29.58 -20.73
CA PRO A 156 -3.02 -30.39 -19.84
C PRO A 156 -2.27 -31.00 -18.65
N GLY A 157 -0.94 -31.16 -18.77
CA GLY A 157 -0.07 -31.57 -17.66
C GLY A 157 0.43 -30.41 -16.79
N GLY A 158 -0.15 -29.22 -16.95
CA GLY A 158 0.31 -27.97 -16.36
C GLY A 158 1.52 -27.37 -17.08
N PHE A 159 1.95 -26.19 -16.64
CA PHE A 159 3.24 -25.61 -17.04
C PHE A 159 4.40 -26.39 -16.41
N ALA A 160 4.61 -27.62 -16.87
CA ALA A 160 5.86 -28.30 -16.62
C ALA A 160 6.96 -27.50 -17.33
N PRO A 161 8.08 -27.18 -16.65
CA PRO A 161 9.27 -26.79 -17.37
C PRO A 161 9.52 -27.86 -18.45
N PRO A 162 9.79 -27.49 -19.71
CA PRO A 162 10.03 -28.49 -20.74
C PRO A 162 11.08 -29.48 -20.21
N LYS A 163 10.91 -30.79 -20.45
CA LYS A 163 11.95 -31.81 -20.22
C LYS A 163 13.11 -31.58 -21.21
N LEU A 164 13.66 -30.39 -21.19
CA LEU A 164 14.90 -30.05 -21.85
C LEU A 164 15.99 -30.74 -21.04
N SER A 165 16.97 -31.33 -21.73
CA SER A 165 18.20 -31.77 -21.09
C SER A 165 18.69 -30.65 -20.16
N THR A 166 19.24 -31.01 -19.00
CA THR A 166 19.66 -30.08 -17.92
C THR A 166 20.26 -28.78 -18.45
N THR A 167 21.01 -28.85 -19.55
CA THR A 167 21.62 -27.72 -20.27
C THR A 167 20.65 -26.64 -20.77
N SER A 168 19.48 -26.98 -21.32
CA SER A 168 18.61 -25.98 -21.96
C SER A 168 17.59 -25.35 -21.00
N PHE A 169 17.22 -26.00 -19.90
CA PHE A 169 16.43 -25.35 -18.86
C PHE A 169 17.27 -24.32 -18.09
N ASP A 170 18.53 -24.65 -17.79
CA ASP A 170 19.50 -23.72 -17.20
C ASP A 170 19.70 -22.49 -18.09
N MET A 171 19.69 -22.67 -19.41
CA MET A 171 19.83 -21.55 -20.35
C MET A 171 18.62 -20.61 -20.33
N VAL A 172 17.39 -21.15 -20.33
CA VAL A 172 16.16 -20.34 -20.25
C VAL A 172 16.05 -19.63 -18.90
N ARG A 173 16.36 -20.34 -17.81
CA ARG A 173 16.43 -19.77 -16.47
C ARG A 173 17.48 -18.67 -16.38
N ALA A 174 18.68 -18.91 -16.90
CA ALA A 174 19.77 -17.93 -16.94
C ALA A 174 19.39 -16.71 -17.78
N GLU A 175 18.69 -16.87 -18.90
CA GLU A 175 18.21 -15.75 -19.71
C GLU A 175 17.18 -14.91 -18.93
N TRP A 176 16.28 -15.56 -18.20
CA TRP A 176 15.28 -14.88 -17.36
C TRP A 176 15.93 -14.15 -16.19
N GLU A 177 16.85 -14.81 -15.49
CA GLU A 177 17.63 -14.22 -14.39
C GLU A 177 18.49 -13.05 -14.89
N PHE A 178 19.09 -13.18 -16.08
CA PHE A 178 19.83 -12.11 -16.74
C PHE A 178 18.93 -10.93 -17.08
N LYS A 179 17.75 -11.16 -17.68
CA LYS A 179 16.77 -10.10 -17.96
C LYS A 179 16.33 -9.41 -16.67
N ARG A 180 16.07 -10.17 -15.60
CA ARG A 180 15.73 -9.65 -14.26
C ARG A 180 16.87 -8.80 -13.71
N PHE A 181 18.10 -9.27 -13.79
CA PHE A 181 19.31 -8.56 -13.35
C PHE A 181 19.53 -7.26 -14.12
N VAL A 182 19.38 -7.27 -15.46
CA VAL A 182 19.52 -6.08 -16.30
C VAL A 182 18.47 -5.03 -15.95
N ARG A 183 17.21 -5.43 -15.74
CA ARG A 183 16.14 -4.54 -15.28
C ARG A 183 16.47 -3.93 -13.91
N ALA A 184 16.88 -4.76 -12.95
CA ALA A 184 17.27 -4.30 -11.62
C ALA A 184 18.46 -3.32 -11.66
N ARG A 185 19.47 -3.58 -12.49
CA ARG A 185 20.63 -2.69 -12.67
C ARG A 185 20.23 -1.35 -13.26
N ARG A 186 19.36 -1.32 -14.28
CA ARG A 186 18.83 -0.08 -14.85
C ARG A 186 18.06 0.75 -13.81
N LEU A 187 17.19 0.09 -13.03
CA LEU A 187 16.47 0.74 -11.94
C LEU A 187 17.42 1.30 -10.87
N LYS A 188 18.44 0.53 -10.48
CA LYS A 188 19.45 0.99 -9.51
C LYS A 188 20.23 2.20 -10.02
N THR A 189 20.60 2.24 -11.29
CA THR A 189 21.27 3.41 -11.91
C THR A 189 20.34 4.63 -11.92
N LYS A 190 19.07 4.46 -12.34
CA LYS A 190 18.07 5.53 -12.30
C LYS A 190 17.85 6.07 -10.88
N MET A 191 17.78 5.17 -9.90
CA MET A 191 17.60 5.54 -8.50
C MET A 191 18.82 6.30 -7.94
N ARG A 192 20.04 5.89 -8.29
CA ARG A 192 21.25 6.66 -7.95
C ARG A 192 21.24 8.06 -8.55
N PHE A 193 20.86 8.19 -9.82
CA PHE A 193 20.76 9.48 -10.49
C PHE A 193 19.72 10.39 -9.80
N LEU A 194 18.54 9.86 -9.49
CA LEU A 194 17.51 10.59 -8.76
C LEU A 194 18.00 11.06 -7.38
N MET A 195 18.66 10.18 -6.63
CA MET A 195 19.24 10.53 -5.32
C MET A 195 20.31 11.63 -5.44
N THR A 196 21.13 11.61 -6.49
CA THR A 196 22.08 12.70 -6.77
C THR A 196 21.37 14.01 -7.06
N MET A 197 20.30 14.00 -7.88
CA MET A 197 19.51 15.19 -8.18
C MET A 197 18.85 15.77 -6.93
N VAL A 198 18.30 14.93 -6.05
CA VAL A 198 17.75 15.37 -4.75
C VAL A 198 18.81 16.06 -3.89
N LYS A 199 20.03 15.50 -3.83
CA LYS A 199 21.14 16.12 -3.09
C LYS A 199 21.54 17.48 -3.67
N ILE A 200 21.61 17.60 -5.01
CA ILE A 200 21.92 18.88 -5.68
C ILE A 200 20.84 19.91 -5.38
N ALA A 201 19.55 19.54 -5.49
CA ALA A 201 18.43 20.43 -5.18
C ALA A 201 18.46 20.89 -3.71
N ALA A 202 18.71 19.99 -2.77
CA ALA A 202 18.84 20.32 -1.35
C ALA A 202 20.03 21.28 -1.08
N GLN A 203 21.16 21.10 -1.79
CA GLN A 203 22.30 22.00 -1.67
C GLN A 203 22.02 23.38 -2.29
N GLN A 204 21.32 23.44 -3.43
CA GLN A 204 20.87 24.70 -4.02
C GLN A 204 19.92 25.44 -3.09
N GLN A 205 18.98 24.74 -2.44
CA GLN A 205 18.08 25.35 -1.46
C GLN A 205 18.85 25.99 -0.31
N LYS A 206 19.80 25.26 0.31
CA LYS A 206 20.66 25.81 1.37
C LYS A 206 21.43 27.06 0.93
N ARG A 207 21.91 27.10 -0.32
CA ARG A 207 22.59 28.29 -0.88
C ARG A 207 21.64 29.47 -1.03
N ARG A 208 20.40 29.25 -1.48
CA ARG A 208 19.36 30.29 -1.58
C ARG A 208 19.03 30.84 -0.21
N ASP A 209 18.82 29.97 0.77
CA ASP A 209 18.50 30.37 2.15
C ASP A 209 19.64 31.18 2.78
N ALA A 210 20.90 30.78 2.57
CA ALA A 210 22.07 31.52 3.03
C ALA A 210 22.20 32.90 2.34
N ALA A 211 21.96 32.98 1.03
CA ALA A 211 21.96 34.24 0.29
C ALA A 211 20.86 35.19 0.77
N HIS A 212 19.64 34.67 1.01
CA HIS A 212 18.54 35.43 1.60
C HIS A 212 18.89 35.93 3.00
N ALA A 213 19.49 35.09 3.86
CA ALA A 213 19.93 35.49 5.20
C ALA A 213 21.00 36.59 5.15
N HIS A 214 21.99 36.45 4.25
CA HIS A 214 23.03 37.45 4.04
C HIS A 214 22.45 38.79 3.56
N TRP A 215 21.55 38.75 2.58
CA TRP A 215 20.85 39.94 2.06
C TRP A 215 20.05 40.64 3.15
N ASN A 216 19.23 39.90 3.91
CA ASN A 216 18.45 40.45 5.02
C ASN A 216 19.35 41.07 6.10
N GLY A 217 20.50 40.45 6.40
CA GLY A 217 21.51 41.00 7.30
C GLY A 217 22.12 42.31 6.78
N ALA A 218 22.42 42.39 5.48
CA ALA A 218 22.95 43.60 4.85
C ALA A 218 21.92 44.75 4.85
N VAL A 219 20.66 44.46 4.51
CA VAL A 219 19.55 45.43 4.58
C VAL A 219 19.39 45.96 6.01
N LYS A 220 19.41 45.08 7.01
CA LYS A 220 19.33 45.47 8.43
C LYS A 220 20.49 46.38 8.86
N ARG A 221 21.72 46.11 8.40
CA ARG A 221 22.88 46.99 8.64
C ARG A 221 22.73 48.37 7.99
N LEU A 222 22.25 48.42 6.74
CA LEU A 222 21.99 49.68 6.03
C LEU A 222 20.88 50.51 6.71
N SER A 223 19.82 49.86 7.22
CA SER A 223 18.77 50.56 7.98
C SER A 223 19.27 51.13 9.32
N ILE A 224 20.20 50.44 9.99
CA ILE A 224 20.82 50.91 11.24
C ILE A 224 21.74 52.12 10.95
N ASN A 225 22.54 52.08 9.89
CA ASN A 225 23.41 53.20 9.51
C ASN A 225 22.61 54.44 9.06
N LYS A 226 21.46 54.28 8.39
CA LYS A 226 20.55 55.41 8.12
C LYS A 226 19.98 56.03 9.41
N ARG A 227 19.75 55.24 10.47
CA ARG A 227 19.34 55.77 11.79
C ARG A 227 20.46 56.52 12.51
N LEU A 228 21.73 56.19 12.27
CA LEU A 228 22.88 56.87 12.87
C LEU A 228 23.37 58.10 12.08
N SER A 229 22.97 58.22 10.80
CA SER A 229 23.31 59.36 9.93
C SER A 229 22.31 60.53 10.00
N ILE A 230 21.19 60.37 10.71
CA ILE A 230 20.32 61.51 11.06
C ILE A 230 20.70 61.88 12.49
N LYS A 231 21.77 62.66 12.65
CA LYS A 231 21.85 63.54 13.81
C LYS A 231 20.73 64.56 13.61
N PRO A 232 19.70 64.61 14.47
CA PRO A 232 18.82 65.75 14.44
C PRO A 232 19.66 66.98 14.81
N VAL A 233 19.83 67.91 13.88
CA VAL A 233 20.19 69.31 14.18
C VAL A 233 18.97 70.02 14.80
N PHE A 234 18.33 69.36 15.76
CA PHE A 234 17.12 69.80 16.44
C PHE A 234 17.17 69.44 17.93
N GLY A 235 18.38 69.44 18.51
CA GLY A 235 18.62 69.24 19.94
C GLY A 235 18.49 70.52 20.80
N ASP A 236 18.49 71.71 20.19
CA ASP A 236 18.63 72.98 20.93
C ASP A 236 17.38 73.88 20.92
N VAL A 237 16.28 73.50 20.25
CA VAL A 237 15.06 74.33 20.22
C VAL A 237 13.89 73.73 21.03
N VAL A 238 13.85 72.42 21.26
CA VAL A 238 12.70 71.78 21.97
C VAL A 238 12.95 71.59 23.47
N ARG A 239 14.19 71.77 23.95
CA ARG A 239 14.47 71.76 25.39
C ARG A 239 14.09 73.06 26.11
N ALA A 240 13.78 74.13 25.38
CA ALA A 240 13.31 75.41 25.95
C ALA A 240 11.78 75.47 26.17
N SER A 241 10.99 74.59 25.54
CA SER A 241 9.52 74.64 25.62
C SER A 241 8.87 73.61 26.56
N LEU A 242 9.65 72.63 27.07
CA LEU A 242 9.18 71.63 28.04
C LEU A 242 9.47 71.97 29.51
N TRP A 243 10.26 73.02 29.79
CA TRP A 243 10.42 73.56 31.15
C TRP A 243 9.35 74.62 31.51
N ALA A 244 8.53 75.05 30.55
CA ALA A 244 7.48 76.06 30.75
C ALA A 244 6.07 75.47 30.98
N ARG A 245 5.92 74.13 31.00
CA ARG A 245 4.61 73.46 31.09
C ARG A 245 4.53 72.38 32.15
N GLN A 246 5.40 72.45 33.16
CA GLN A 246 5.43 71.54 34.31
C GLN A 246 5.34 72.34 35.61
N ARG A 247 4.40 73.29 35.62
CA ARG A 247 4.06 74.12 36.77
C ARG A 247 2.58 74.56 36.74
N ASP A 248 1.71 73.71 36.22
CA ASP A 248 0.27 73.75 36.49
C ASP A 248 -0.28 72.34 36.26
N GLU A 249 -1.27 71.96 37.06
CA GLU A 249 -2.02 70.70 37.02
C GLU A 249 -1.40 69.52 37.80
N THR A 250 -1.08 69.79 39.06
CA THR A 250 -1.64 68.99 40.17
C THR A 250 -3.11 69.34 40.34
N VAL A 251 -4.02 68.35 40.32
CA VAL A 251 -5.21 68.15 41.19
C VAL A 251 -6.24 67.23 40.49
N GLY A 252 -6.68 66.18 41.20
CA GLY A 252 -7.79 65.28 40.85
C GLY A 252 -7.28 63.92 40.36
N GLU A 253 -6.96 62.92 41.18
CA GLU A 253 -7.75 62.25 42.23
C GLU A 253 -8.94 61.42 41.70
N VAL A 254 -9.08 60.23 42.30
CA VAL A 254 -10.22 59.28 42.35
C VAL A 254 -10.13 58.02 41.47
N GLU A 255 -9.87 56.90 42.18
CA GLU A 255 -10.57 55.57 42.23
C GLU A 255 -11.08 54.93 40.91
N GLU A 256 -11.20 53.62 40.70
CA GLU A 256 -11.49 52.44 41.53
C GLU A 256 -11.27 51.23 40.57
N GLY A 257 -10.80 50.05 41.00
CA GLY A 257 -11.70 48.92 41.22
C GLY A 257 -11.58 47.77 40.19
N GLY A 258 -11.28 46.55 40.70
CA GLY A 258 -11.66 45.24 40.14
C GLY A 258 -11.00 44.78 38.82
N SER A 259 -10.95 43.52 38.42
CA SER A 259 -11.38 42.23 38.98
C SER A 259 -11.00 41.14 37.95
N VAL A 260 -10.43 40.03 38.43
CA VAL A 260 -10.67 38.61 38.06
C VAL A 260 -10.91 38.21 36.59
N GLY A 261 -10.23 37.15 36.14
CA GLY A 261 -10.63 36.38 34.95
C GLY A 261 -9.69 35.26 34.53
N GLU A 262 -9.69 34.17 35.28
CA GLU A 262 -9.34 32.81 34.84
C GLU A 262 -10.38 32.33 33.78
N VAL A 263 -10.01 31.40 32.88
CA VAL A 263 -10.84 30.28 32.34
C VAL A 263 -10.13 29.62 31.14
N VAL A 264 -9.79 28.33 31.39
CA VAL A 264 -9.73 27.13 30.50
C VAL A 264 -8.72 27.10 29.35
#